data_AF-A0A6H2CVE4-F1
#
_entry.id   AF-A0A6H2CVE4-F1
#
_cell.length_a   1.000
_cell.length_b   1.000
_cell.length_c   1.000
_cell.angle_alpha   90.00
_cell.angle_beta   90.00
_cell.angle_gamma   90.00
#
_symmetry.space_group_name_H-M   'P 1'
#
loop_
_entity.id
_entity.type
_entity.pdbx_description
1 polymer ?
#
loop_
_entity_poly.entity_id
_entity_poly.type
_entity_poly.pdbx_seq_one_letter_code
_entity_poly.pdbx_strand_id
1 'polypeptide(L)'
;MKCPHCGNAVSPRAHMCKHCGVKFVRKSDKMARRMTTSARIAMASGGLLVVIAVILALNNAYIFAGATFIVGALLGLIGKSMD
;
A
#
# COMPACT_ATOMS: atom_id res chain seq x y z
N MET A 1 6.04 11.88 30.67
CA MET A 1 6.34 13.09 29.86
C MET A 1 5.31 14.16 30.20
N LYS A 2 5.62 15.45 30.07
CA LYS A 2 4.64 16.52 30.33
C LYS A 2 3.94 16.91 29.03
N CYS A 3 2.65 17.26 29.11
CA CYS A 3 1.93 17.78 27.96
C CYS A 3 2.51 19.17 27.61
N PRO A 4 2.91 19.44 26.36
CA PRO A 4 3.39 20.77 25.96
C PRO A 4 2.29 21.84 26.01
N HIS A 5 1.01 21.43 26.07
CA HIS A 5 -0.13 22.33 26.03
C HIS A 5 -0.72 22.68 27.40
N CYS A 6 -0.59 21.79 28.40
CA CYS A 6 -1.16 22.01 29.73
C CYS A 6 -0.21 21.70 30.88
N GLY A 7 1.03 21.29 30.61
CA GLY A 7 2.04 20.99 31.64
C GLY A 7 1.80 19.71 32.46
N ASN A 8 0.61 19.12 32.41
CA ASN A 8 0.26 17.93 33.17
C ASN A 8 1.04 16.69 32.76
N ALA A 9 1.22 15.78 33.72
CA ALA A 9 1.88 14.51 33.49
C ALA A 9 1.04 13.62 32.55
N VAL A 10 1.66 13.14 31.48
CA VAL A 10 1.03 12.25 30.51
C VAL A 10 1.90 11.02 30.30
N SER A 11 1.23 9.87 30.11
CA SER A 11 1.94 8.64 29.79
C SER A 11 2.56 8.76 28.39
N PRO A 12 3.80 8.25 28.20
CA PRO A 12 4.48 8.34 26.90
C PRO A 12 3.76 7.59 25.79
N ARG A 13 2.82 6.69 26.14
CA ARG A 13 2.00 5.96 25.18
C ARG A 13 0.61 6.56 24.94
N ALA A 14 0.19 7.60 25.67
CA ALA A 14 -1.12 8.20 25.49
C ALA A 14 -1.28 8.84 24.09
N HIS A 15 -2.38 8.53 23.41
CA HIS A 15 -2.77 9.17 22.14
C HIS A 15 -3.51 10.49 22.35
N MET A 16 -3.97 10.78 23.57
CA MET A 16 -4.68 11.99 23.91
C MET A 16 -4.43 12.36 25.37
N CYS A 17 -4.30 13.65 25.66
CA CYS A 17 -4.20 14.12 27.03
C CYS A 17 -5.57 14.09 27.69
N LYS A 18 -5.69 13.42 28.85
CA LYS A 18 -6.94 13.36 29.62
C LYS A 18 -7.35 14.69 30.26
N HIS A 19 -6.43 15.65 30.36
CA HIS A 19 -6.66 16.92 31.04
C HIS A 19 -7.04 18.05 30.09
N CYS A 20 -6.37 18.18 28.94
CA CYS A 20 -6.68 19.23 27.96
C CYS A 20 -7.35 18.71 26.69
N GLY A 21 -7.50 17.39 26.52
CA GLY A 21 -8.12 16.80 25.33
C GLY A 21 -7.24 16.82 24.07
N VAL A 22 -6.01 17.35 24.14
CA VAL A 22 -5.14 17.43 22.95
C VAL A 22 -4.74 16.03 22.47
N LYS A 23 -4.90 15.76 21.17
CA LYS A 23 -4.47 14.51 20.54
C LYS A 23 -2.97 14.56 20.22
N PHE A 24 -2.23 13.52 20.60
CA PHE A 24 -0.82 13.36 20.26
C PHE A 24 -0.72 12.60 18.93
N VAL A 25 -0.45 13.32 17.84
CA VAL A 25 -0.21 12.71 16.53
C VAL A 25 1.19 12.11 16.53
N ARG A 26 1.28 10.78 16.61
CA ARG A 26 2.56 10.08 16.49
C ARG A 26 3.01 10.08 15.04
N LYS A 27 4.28 10.44 14.78
CA LYS A 27 4.86 10.36 13.43
C LYS A 27 4.86 8.92 12.87
N SER A 28 4.80 7.90 13.73
CA SER A 28 4.73 6.48 13.34
C SER A 28 3.48 6.12 12.52
N ASP A 29 2.36 6.81 12.70
CA ASP A 29 1.14 6.59 11.90
C ASP A 29 1.31 7.03 10.43
N LYS A 30 2.28 7.92 10.15
CA LYS A 30 2.61 8.31 8.78
C LYS A 30 3.52 7.29 8.09
N MET A 31 4.31 6.53 8.87
CA MET A 31 5.24 5.53 8.34
C MET A 31 4.53 4.22 8.00
N ALA A 32 3.50 3.84 8.76
CA ALA A 32 2.70 2.63 8.47
C ALA A 32 2.00 2.68 7.10
N ARG A 33 1.67 3.88 6.58
CA ARG A 33 1.12 4.05 5.22
C ARG A 33 2.12 3.90 4.09
N ARG A 34 3.44 3.93 4.37
CA ARG A 34 4.48 3.77 3.35
C ARG A 34 5.02 2.35 3.23
N MET A 35 4.55 1.42 4.06
CA MET A 35 5.09 0.05 4.11
C MET A 35 4.29 -0.95 3.27
N THR A 36 3.10 -0.60 2.79
CA THR A 36 2.43 -1.34 1.72
C THR A 36 2.59 -0.61 0.40
N THR A 37 3.60 -1.06 -0.35
CA THR A 37 3.49 -1.24 -1.79
C THR A 37 3.43 0.06 -2.58
N SER A 38 4.60 0.55 -3.00
CA SER A 38 4.68 1.47 -4.13
C SER A 38 3.88 0.89 -5.30
N ALA A 39 2.77 1.53 -5.67
CA ALA A 39 1.96 1.17 -6.83
C ALA A 39 2.80 0.92 -8.10
N ARG A 40 3.97 1.57 -8.19
CA ARG A 40 5.00 1.34 -9.20
C ARG A 40 5.49 -0.10 -9.32
N ILE A 41 5.67 -0.84 -8.22
CA ILE A 41 6.12 -2.25 -8.26
C ILE A 41 4.99 -3.15 -8.75
N ALA A 42 3.74 -2.89 -8.35
CA ALA A 42 2.56 -3.62 -8.84
C ALA A 42 2.34 -3.39 -10.34
N MET A 43 2.55 -2.16 -10.82
CA MET A 43 2.51 -1.85 -12.25
C MET A 43 3.64 -2.54 -13.03
N ALA A 44 4.86 -2.60 -12.48
CA ALA A 44 5.98 -3.27 -13.12
C ALA A 44 5.77 -4.79 -13.23
N SER A 45 5.26 -5.44 -12.18
CA SER A 45 4.97 -6.88 -12.20
C SER A 45 3.77 -7.22 -13.09
N GLY A 46 2.73 -6.37 -13.11
CA GLY A 46 1.59 -6.52 -14.02
C GLY A 46 2.00 -6.43 -15.50
N GLY A 47 2.83 -5.44 -15.85
CA GLY A 47 3.36 -5.29 -17.21
C GLY A 47 4.20 -6.50 -17.65
N LEU A 48 5.06 -7.01 -16.77
CA LEU A 48 5.87 -8.20 -17.04
C LEU A 48 5.01 -9.44 -17.32
N LEU A 49 3.93 -9.64 -16.54
CA LEU A 49 3.00 -10.76 -16.75
C LEU A 49 2.27 -10.68 -18.10
N VAL A 50 1.91 -9.48 -18.57
CA VAL A 50 1.30 -9.29 -19.89
C VAL A 50 2.29 -9.63 -21.01
N VAL A 51 3.55 -9.23 -20.88
CA VAL A 51 4.60 -9.59 -21.86
C VAL A 51 4.78 -11.11 -21.93
N ILE A 52 4.83 -11.79 -20.78
CA ILE A 52 4.92 -13.25 -20.71
C ILE A 52 3.70 -13.91 -21.37
N ALA A 53 2.49 -13.38 -21.13
CA ALA A 53 1.26 -13.88 -21.75
C ALA A 53 1.30 -13.77 -23.29
N VAL A 54 1.84 -12.68 -23.83
CA VAL A 54 2.01 -12.49 -25.29
C VAL A 54 3.00 -13.50 -25.85
N ILE A 55 4.13 -13.75 -25.18
CA ILE A 55 5.11 -14.76 -25.61
C ILE A 55 4.51 -16.17 -25.60
N LEU A 56 3.71 -16.53 -24.58
CA LEU A 56 3.00 -17.81 -24.51
C LEU A 56 1.97 -17.96 -25.63
N ALA A 57 1.25 -16.90 -25.97
CA ALA A 57 0.26 -16.91 -27.05
C ALA A 57 0.89 -17.18 -28.42
N LEU A 58 2.10 -16.66 -28.68
CA LEU A 58 2.85 -16.93 -29.92
C LEU A 58 3.32 -18.40 -30.03
N ASN A 59 3.46 -19.09 -28.90
CA ASN A 59 3.87 -20.51 -28.84
C ASN A 59 2.67 -21.49 -28.85
N ASN A 60 1.47 -21.03 -29.25
CA ASN A 60 0.24 -21.85 -29.26
C ASN A 60 -0.20 -22.35 -27.87
N ALA A 61 0.38 -21.82 -26.79
CA ALA A 61 0.05 -22.16 -25.40
C ALA A 61 -1.10 -21.28 -24.86
N TYR A 62 -2.25 -21.31 -25.53
CA TYR A 62 -3.36 -20.37 -25.29
C TYR A 62 -3.98 -20.46 -23.88
N ILE A 63 -3.96 -21.65 -23.27
CA ILE A 63 -4.53 -21.87 -21.92
C ILE A 63 -3.72 -21.11 -20.85
N PHE A 64 -2.39 -21.17 -20.93
CA PHE A 64 -1.51 -20.45 -20.00
C PHE A 64 -1.47 -18.94 -20.28
N ALA A 65 -1.62 -18.54 -21.55
CA ALA A 65 -1.71 -17.13 -21.93
C ALA A 65 -2.97 -16.45 -21.37
N GLY A 66 -4.13 -17.13 -21.40
CA GLY A 66 -5.37 -16.58 -20.83
C GLY A 66 -5.29 -16.34 -19.33
N ALA A 67 -4.79 -17.31 -18.57
CA ALA A 67 -4.68 -17.21 -17.11
C ALA A 67 -3.72 -16.07 -16.68
N THR A 68 -2.55 -15.97 -17.33
CA THR A 68 -1.57 -14.92 -17.04
C THR A 68 -2.05 -13.53 -17.44
N PHE A 69 -2.80 -13.40 -18.53
CA PHE A 69 -3.41 -12.14 -18.94
C PHE A 69 -4.49 -11.66 -17.97
N ILE A 70 -5.37 -12.55 -17.49
CA ILE A 70 -6.42 -12.21 -16.51
C ILE A 70 -5.80 -11.74 -15.20
N VAL A 71 -4.79 -12.45 -14.69
CA VAL A 71 -4.09 -12.07 -13.44
C VAL A 71 -3.36 -10.74 -13.62
N GLY A 72 -2.65 -10.55 -14.74
CA GLY A 72 -1.97 -9.29 -15.06
C GLY A 72 -2.92 -8.11 -15.18
N ALA A 73 -4.07 -8.29 -15.84
CA ALA A 73 -5.09 -7.26 -16.01
C ALA A 73 -5.75 -6.87 -14.66
N LEU A 74 -6.06 -7.85 -13.81
CA LEU A 74 -6.62 -7.59 -12.47
C LEU A 74 -5.63 -6.80 -11.60
N LEU A 75 -4.36 -7.21 -11.58
CA LEU A 75 -3.31 -6.48 -10.86
C LEU A 75 -3.13 -5.05 -11.38
N GLY A 76 -3.17 -4.87 -12.72
CA GLY A 76 -3.09 -3.56 -13.34
C GLY A 76 -4.29 -2.66 -13.01
N LEU A 77 -5.51 -3.19 -13.01
CA LEU A 77 -6.73 -2.45 -12.66
C LEU A 77 -6.74 -2.03 -11.19
N ILE A 78 -6.32 -2.93 -10.28
CA ILE A 78 -6.17 -2.59 -8.86
C ILE A 78 -5.15 -1.48 -8.69
N GLY A 79 -4.01 -1.55 -9.40
CA GLY A 79 -3.01 -0.48 -9.42
C GLY A 79 -3.59 0.86 -9.90
N LYS A 80 -4.35 0.86 -11.01
CA LYS A 80 -4.99 2.07 -11.55
C LYS A 80 -6.06 2.66 -10.64
N SER A 81 -6.73 1.84 -9.82
CA SER A 81 -7.74 2.32 -8.86
C SER A 81 -7.15 3.03 -7.63
N MET A 82 -5.83 2.95 -7.44
CA MET A 82 -5.12 3.54 -6.30
C MET A 82 -4.39 4.86 -6.63
N ASP A 83 -4.34 5.28 -7.89
CA ASP A 83 -3.89 6.61 -8.35
C ASP A 83 -5.07 7.60 -8.44
#